data_AF-A0A2H6EEA0-F1
#
_entry.id   AF-A0A2H6EEA0-F1
#
_cell.length_a   1.000
_cell.length_b   1.000
_cell.length_c   1.000
_cell.angle_alpha   90.00
_cell.angle_beta   90.00
_cell.angle_gamma   90.00
#
_symmetry.space_group_name_H-M   'P 1'
#
loop_
_entity.id
_entity.type
_entity.pdbx_description
1 polymer ?
#
loop_
_entity_poly.entity_id
_entity_poly.type
_entity_poly.pdbx_seq_one_letter_code
_entity_poly.pdbx_strand_id
1 'polypeptide(L)'
;MFNRTLKLVLTISLTVFIVTSISLAQEHDKKEQNHGNVNGQLMNHKMMDNKSISDSTETGKMSETESIVRNGVIDLQAIDENKDGKVYQCPMNANVLSDTPAKDPKCGMVLEELSLNQAADNLVKRGFQVKDPNSINATTENPLVESQNIAGENNIKTVKVAWNKYCPVSGMKVSPRSETVEYNGKTIGFCCPSANHQKTFLENPEKYMKNLSSDGQKFIGKKS
;
A
#
# COMPACT_ATOMS: atom_id res chain seq x y z
N MET A 1 30.31 24.63 -43.34
CA MET A 1 30.00 23.43 -44.14
C MET A 1 29.56 22.24 -43.26
N PHE A 2 28.79 22.46 -42.17
CA PHE A 2 28.58 21.47 -41.11
C PHE A 2 27.09 21.13 -40.81
N ASN A 3 26.16 21.50 -41.70
CA ASN A 3 24.71 21.33 -41.47
C ASN A 3 24.02 20.40 -42.49
N ARG A 4 24.77 19.80 -43.43
CA ARG A 4 24.21 18.92 -44.47
C ARG A 4 24.35 17.43 -44.17
N THR A 5 25.33 17.03 -43.36
CA THR A 5 25.57 15.63 -42.99
C THR A 5 24.61 15.10 -41.93
N LEU A 6 24.11 15.96 -41.03
CA LEU A 6 23.23 15.54 -39.93
C LEU A 6 21.81 15.17 -40.38
N LYS A 7 21.29 15.79 -41.46
CA LYS A 7 19.97 15.47 -42.02
C LYS A 7 19.94 14.11 -42.72
N LEU A 8 21.07 13.64 -43.22
CA LEU A 8 21.17 12.41 -44.02
C LEU A 8 21.27 11.16 -43.14
N VAL A 9 21.81 11.29 -41.92
CA VAL A 9 21.88 10.20 -40.94
C VAL A 9 20.52 9.95 -40.28
N LEU A 10 19.70 10.98 -40.08
CA LEU A 10 18.39 10.85 -39.41
C LEU A 10 17.35 10.10 -40.25
N THR A 11 17.41 10.22 -41.58
CA THR A 11 16.44 9.57 -42.49
C THR A 11 16.69 8.08 -42.69
N ILE A 12 17.94 7.62 -42.52
CA ILE A 12 18.30 6.20 -42.69
C ILE A 12 17.87 5.37 -41.47
N SER A 13 17.79 5.96 -40.27
CA SER A 13 17.32 5.25 -39.08
C SER A 13 15.81 5.02 -39.07
N LEU A 14 15.02 5.82 -39.79
CA LEU A 14 13.56 5.75 -39.76
C LEU A 14 12.99 4.62 -40.65
N THR A 15 13.74 4.16 -41.66
CA THR A 15 13.29 3.11 -42.59
C THR A 15 13.61 1.69 -42.15
N VAL A 16 14.48 1.51 -41.13
CA VAL A 16 14.85 0.18 -40.61
C VAL A 16 13.83 -0.38 -39.61
N PHE A 17 12.95 0.45 -39.05
CA PHE A 17 11.96 0.03 -38.04
C PHE A 17 10.65 -0.56 -38.61
N ILE A 18 10.44 -0.54 -39.93
CA ILE A 18 9.13 -0.92 -40.54
C ILE A 18 9.07 -2.42 -40.92
N VAL A 19 10.13 -3.20 -40.70
CA VAL A 19 10.22 -4.60 -41.21
C VAL A 19 10.34 -5.64 -40.10
N THR A 20 9.43 -5.63 -39.12
CA THR A 20 9.20 -6.81 -38.24
C THR A 20 7.72 -6.91 -37.87
N SER A 21 6.86 -7.08 -38.87
CA SER A 21 5.52 -7.63 -38.67
C SER A 21 5.51 -9.01 -39.33
N ILE A 22 5.10 -10.04 -38.58
CA ILE A 22 4.50 -11.33 -38.98
C ILE A 22 5.00 -12.45 -38.04
N SER A 23 4.13 -12.89 -37.13
CA SER A 23 3.81 -14.30 -36.81
C SER A 23 3.41 -14.48 -35.36
N LEU A 24 2.12 -14.47 -35.06
CA LEU A 24 1.55 -15.27 -33.96
C LEU A 24 0.15 -15.72 -34.41
N ALA A 25 0.06 -16.96 -34.89
CA ALA A 25 -1.20 -17.68 -35.02
C ALA A 25 -1.49 -18.35 -33.66
N GLN A 26 -2.66 -18.07 -33.08
CA GLN A 26 -3.21 -18.81 -31.95
C GLN A 26 -4.03 -19.99 -32.47
N GLU A 27 -3.63 -21.20 -32.12
CA GLU A 27 -4.52 -22.37 -32.08
C GLU A 27 -4.90 -22.60 -30.62
N HIS A 28 -6.18 -22.38 -30.28
CA HIS A 28 -6.77 -22.94 -29.06
C HIS A 28 -7.76 -24.01 -29.49
N ASP A 29 -7.28 -25.24 -29.46
CA ASP A 29 -8.08 -26.43 -29.70
C ASP A 29 -9.03 -26.69 -28.52
N LYS A 30 -10.25 -27.09 -28.87
CA LYS A 30 -11.32 -27.49 -27.96
C LYS A 30 -11.16 -28.97 -27.64
N LYS A 31 -11.22 -29.35 -26.36
CA LYS A 31 -11.67 -30.66 -25.84
C LYS A 31 -11.48 -30.65 -24.32
N GLU A 32 -12.26 -31.31 -23.48
CA GLU A 32 -13.46 -32.12 -23.61
C GLU A 32 -14.04 -32.21 -22.18
N GLN A 33 -15.31 -32.54 -22.11
CA GLN A 33 -16.10 -32.74 -20.90
C GLN A 33 -15.51 -33.83 -20.01
N ASN A 34 -15.71 -33.73 -18.69
CA ASN A 34 -16.16 -34.88 -17.90
C ASN A 34 -16.89 -34.44 -16.64
N HIS A 35 -18.16 -34.84 -16.58
CA HIS A 35 -18.97 -34.96 -15.38
C HIS A 35 -18.34 -35.99 -14.44
N GLY A 36 -18.40 -35.73 -13.13
CA GLY A 36 -17.89 -36.65 -12.12
C GLY A 36 -18.45 -36.39 -10.73
N ASN A 37 -19.73 -36.74 -10.56
CA ASN A 37 -20.31 -37.37 -9.37
C ASN A 37 -20.21 -36.67 -7.99
N VAL A 38 -21.36 -36.15 -7.56
CA VAL A 38 -21.73 -35.90 -6.16
C VAL A 38 -21.71 -37.20 -5.36
N ASN A 39 -21.05 -37.19 -4.20
CA ASN A 39 -21.41 -38.00 -3.04
C ASN A 39 -21.00 -37.26 -1.76
N GLY A 40 -21.99 -37.03 -0.90
CA GLY A 40 -21.84 -36.24 0.31
C GLY A 40 -21.10 -36.96 1.42
N GLN A 41 -20.45 -36.18 2.28
CA GLN A 41 -20.16 -36.57 3.65
C GLN A 41 -20.35 -35.34 4.54
N LEU A 42 -21.48 -35.35 5.23
CA LEU A 42 -21.84 -34.45 6.33
C LEU A 42 -20.84 -34.69 7.47
N MET A 43 -19.98 -33.72 7.79
CA MET A 43 -19.17 -33.78 9.01
C MET A 43 -19.88 -33.02 10.13
N ASN A 44 -20.37 -33.79 11.10
CA ASN A 44 -20.98 -33.29 12.33
C ASN A 44 -19.94 -32.51 13.15
N HIS A 45 -20.14 -31.20 13.32
CA HIS A 45 -19.45 -30.43 14.35
C HIS A 45 -19.94 -30.86 15.73
N LYS A 46 -19.10 -31.60 16.46
CA LYS A 46 -19.26 -31.84 17.90
C LYS A 46 -18.87 -30.55 18.63
N MET A 47 -19.84 -29.89 19.23
CA MET A 47 -19.65 -28.81 20.19
C MET A 47 -18.76 -29.35 21.34
N MET A 48 -17.66 -28.66 21.63
CA MET A 48 -16.85 -28.89 22.82
C MET A 48 -17.20 -27.82 23.85
N ASP A 49 -17.46 -28.30 25.06
CA ASP A 49 -18.04 -27.56 26.16
C ASP A 49 -17.05 -26.53 26.75
N ASN A 50 -17.59 -25.36 27.05
CA ASN A 50 -16.96 -24.30 27.83
C ASN A 50 -16.74 -24.75 29.28
N LYS A 51 -15.47 -24.87 29.69
CA LYS A 51 -15.09 -24.91 31.10
C LYS A 51 -14.22 -23.69 31.43
N SER A 52 -14.86 -22.72 32.08
CA SER A 52 -14.22 -21.68 32.88
C SER A 52 -13.52 -22.29 34.11
N ILE A 53 -12.50 -21.59 34.64
CA ILE A 53 -11.83 -21.64 35.98
C ILE A 53 -10.34 -21.33 35.72
N SER A 54 -9.91 -20.07 35.85
CA SER A 54 -9.47 -19.34 37.07
C SER A 54 -8.05 -19.67 37.52
N ASP A 55 -7.24 -18.61 37.58
CA ASP A 55 -6.23 -18.30 38.60
C ASP A 55 -5.24 -19.39 39.02
N SER A 56 -3.97 -19.21 38.67
CA SER A 56 -2.82 -19.75 39.42
C SER A 56 -1.57 -18.96 39.04
N THR A 57 -1.18 -18.08 39.94
CA THR A 57 0.19 -17.63 40.15
C THR A 57 1.08 -18.85 40.39
N GLU A 58 2.09 -19.08 39.55
CA GLU A 58 3.34 -19.70 40.01
C GLU A 58 4.51 -19.41 39.06
N THR A 59 5.56 -18.92 39.68
CA THR A 59 6.85 -18.52 39.13
C THR A 59 7.63 -19.71 38.58
N GLY A 60 7.82 -19.73 37.25
CA GLY A 60 8.74 -20.61 36.55
C GLY A 60 9.69 -19.79 35.68
N LYS A 61 10.96 -19.77 36.07
CA LYS A 61 12.08 -19.13 35.35
C LYS A 61 12.24 -19.78 33.97
N MET A 62 11.75 -19.14 32.91
CA MET A 62 11.94 -19.57 31.52
C MET A 62 12.25 -18.36 30.63
N SER A 63 13.51 -18.31 30.18
CA SER A 63 13.99 -17.81 28.88
C SER A 63 13.34 -16.55 28.32
N GLU A 64 14.13 -15.47 28.22
CA GLU A 64 13.95 -14.13 27.57
C GLU A 64 13.15 -14.11 26.24
N THR A 65 11.91 -14.59 26.28
CA THR A 65 10.91 -14.57 25.21
C THR A 65 9.72 -13.75 25.70
N GLU A 66 10.01 -12.58 26.28
CA GLU A 66 8.99 -11.64 26.75
C GLU A 66 8.21 -11.07 25.57
N SER A 67 7.19 -11.83 25.19
CA SER A 67 6.01 -11.50 24.39
C SER A 67 6.17 -10.36 23.37
N ILE A 68 6.77 -10.69 22.22
CA ILE A 68 6.54 -9.94 20.97
C ILE A 68 5.05 -9.89 20.56
N VAL A 69 4.18 -10.67 21.24
CA VAL A 69 2.73 -10.61 21.12
C VAL A 69 2.17 -9.39 21.86
N ARG A 70 1.66 -8.42 21.11
CA ARG A 70 1.11 -7.17 21.64
C ARG A 70 -0.39 -7.27 21.87
N ASN A 71 -0.86 -6.75 23.00
CA ASN A 71 -2.27 -6.70 23.35
C ASN A 71 -2.68 -5.25 23.65
N GLY A 72 -3.94 -4.92 23.38
CA GLY A 72 -4.47 -3.56 23.59
C GLY A 72 -4.08 -2.58 22.48
N VAL A 73 -3.82 -1.33 22.85
CA VAL A 73 -3.39 -0.27 21.92
C VAL A 73 -1.90 -0.43 21.65
N ILE A 74 -1.55 -0.58 20.39
CA ILE A 74 -0.17 -0.85 19.95
C ILE A 74 0.49 0.47 19.55
N ASP A 75 1.63 0.78 20.17
CA ASP A 75 2.48 1.93 19.86
C ASP A 75 3.69 1.44 19.05
N LEU A 76 3.68 1.66 17.74
CA LEU A 76 4.72 1.13 16.83
C LEU A 76 6.07 1.84 17.01
N GLN A 77 6.06 3.13 17.37
CA GLN A 77 7.30 3.87 17.64
C GLN A 77 7.97 3.41 18.92
N ALA A 78 7.21 2.93 19.90
CA ALA A 78 7.78 2.29 21.09
C ALA A 78 8.39 0.92 20.80
N ILE A 79 8.10 0.32 19.64
CA ILE A 79 8.65 -0.97 19.21
C ILE A 79 9.92 -0.77 18.41
N ASP A 80 9.97 0.29 17.60
CA ASP A 80 11.14 0.72 16.83
C ASP A 80 12.19 1.36 17.77
N GLU A 81 12.89 0.52 18.52
CA GLU A 81 13.91 0.94 19.49
C GLU A 81 15.12 1.55 18.79
N ASN A 82 15.46 1.03 17.61
CA ASN A 82 16.58 1.47 16.81
C ASN A 82 16.30 2.75 15.98
N LYS A 83 15.02 3.13 15.84
CA LYS A 83 14.50 4.33 15.17
C LYS A 83 14.76 4.38 13.67
N ASP A 84 14.76 3.22 13.01
CA ASP A 84 14.95 3.10 11.56
C ASP A 84 13.63 3.20 10.76
N GLY A 85 12.50 3.33 11.45
CA GLY A 85 11.17 3.41 10.84
C GLY A 85 10.65 2.05 10.35
N LYS A 86 11.16 0.94 10.87
CA LYS A 86 10.75 -0.42 10.54
C LYS A 86 10.43 -1.24 11.79
N VAL A 87 9.67 -2.31 11.57
CA VAL A 87 9.41 -3.35 12.55
C VAL A 87 9.25 -4.69 11.83
N TYR A 88 9.56 -5.76 12.54
CA TYR A 88 9.28 -7.13 12.12
C TYR A 88 7.86 -7.49 12.54
N GLN A 89 7.04 -7.98 11.61
CA GLN A 89 5.64 -8.37 11.85
C GLN A 89 5.35 -9.76 11.30
N CYS A 90 4.55 -10.56 12.01
CA CYS A 90 4.16 -11.87 11.47
C CYS A 90 3.11 -11.74 10.35
N PRO A 91 3.31 -12.40 9.20
CA PRO A 91 2.35 -12.36 8.09
C PRO A 91 0.98 -12.95 8.48
N MET A 92 0.91 -13.89 9.44
CA MET A 92 -0.36 -14.46 9.91
C MET A 92 -0.94 -13.80 11.16
N ASN A 93 -0.11 -13.37 12.11
CA ASN A 93 -0.57 -12.76 13.35
C ASN A 93 -0.08 -11.31 13.45
N ALA A 94 -0.88 -10.35 12.99
CA ALA A 94 -0.41 -8.94 12.90
C ALA A 94 -0.02 -8.31 14.25
N ASN A 95 -0.54 -8.83 15.37
CA ASN A 95 -0.17 -8.35 16.69
C ASN A 95 1.15 -8.90 17.23
N VAL A 96 1.87 -9.69 16.42
CA VAL A 96 3.19 -10.21 16.76
C VAL A 96 4.22 -9.32 16.09
N LEU A 97 4.88 -8.48 16.89
CA LEU A 97 5.75 -7.37 16.45
C LEU A 97 7.03 -7.29 17.28
N SER A 98 8.16 -7.04 16.60
CA SER A 98 9.50 -6.95 17.17
C SER A 98 10.34 -5.88 16.45
N ASP A 99 11.31 -5.28 17.14
CA ASP A 99 12.35 -4.43 16.52
C ASP A 99 13.36 -5.27 15.72
N THR A 100 13.54 -6.54 16.12
CA THR A 100 14.56 -7.43 15.59
C THR A 100 13.95 -8.67 14.93
N PRO A 101 14.68 -9.34 14.01
CA PRO A 101 14.25 -10.61 13.42
C PRO A 101 13.91 -11.64 14.49
N ALA A 102 12.70 -12.19 14.43
CA ALA A 102 12.23 -13.20 15.37
C ALA A 102 11.31 -14.22 14.69
N LYS A 103 10.94 -15.26 15.44
CA LYS A 103 9.96 -16.27 15.05
C LYS A 103 8.68 -16.08 15.86
N ASP A 104 7.54 -16.10 15.18
CA ASP A 104 6.24 -15.96 15.83
C ASP A 104 5.98 -17.17 16.76
N PRO A 105 5.78 -16.97 18.07
CA PRO A 105 5.50 -18.06 19.01
C PRO A 105 4.15 -18.75 18.78
N LYS A 106 3.20 -18.12 18.06
CA LYS A 106 1.86 -18.66 17.79
C LYS A 106 1.84 -19.60 16.60
N CYS A 107 2.51 -19.26 15.51
CA CYS A 107 2.46 -20.04 14.26
C CYS A 107 3.82 -20.59 13.81
N GLY A 108 4.92 -20.17 14.43
CA GLY A 108 6.26 -20.62 14.10
C GLY A 108 6.81 -20.07 12.78
N MET A 109 6.22 -19.02 12.19
CA MET A 109 6.81 -18.38 11.02
C MET A 109 7.80 -17.29 11.43
N VAL A 110 8.76 -17.00 10.55
CA VAL A 110 9.67 -15.86 10.72
C VAL A 110 8.87 -14.57 10.47
N LEU A 111 9.13 -13.54 11.28
CA LEU A 111 8.52 -12.23 11.07
C LEU A 111 9.14 -11.55 9.84
N GLU A 112 8.33 -10.81 9.10
CA GLU A 112 8.74 -10.05 7.92
C GLU A 112 9.04 -8.61 8.32
N GLU A 113 10.12 -8.04 7.78
CA GLU A 113 10.47 -6.64 7.98
C GLU A 113 9.52 -5.73 7.18
N LEU A 114 8.86 -4.81 7.86
CA LEU A 114 7.91 -3.87 7.28
C LEU A 114 8.18 -2.45 7.79
N SER A 115 7.81 -1.44 7.00
CA SER A 115 7.77 -0.07 7.51
C SER A 115 6.68 0.07 8.60
N LEU A 116 6.83 1.06 9.49
CA LEU A 116 5.80 1.36 10.50
C LEU A 116 4.41 1.58 9.86
N ASN A 117 4.36 2.19 8.68
CA ASN A 117 3.12 2.41 7.92
C ASN A 117 2.45 1.10 7.48
N GLN A 118 3.23 0.19 6.89
CA GLN A 118 2.70 -1.12 6.46
C GLN A 118 2.25 -1.96 7.66
N ALA A 119 3.04 -1.96 8.74
CA ALA A 119 2.68 -2.68 9.96
C ALA A 119 1.40 -2.13 10.61
N ALA A 120 1.23 -0.79 10.64
CA ALA A 120 0.02 -0.13 11.11
C ALA A 120 -1.20 -0.49 10.27
N ASP A 121 -1.08 -0.45 8.94
CA ASP A 121 -2.15 -0.84 8.03
C ASP A 121 -2.58 -2.29 8.26
N ASN A 122 -1.62 -3.21 8.44
CA ASN A 122 -1.88 -4.62 8.72
C ASN A 122 -2.60 -4.82 10.06
N LEU A 123 -2.24 -4.05 11.08
CA LEU A 123 -2.91 -4.05 12.39
C LEU A 123 -4.36 -3.57 12.28
N VAL A 124 -4.58 -2.41 11.66
CA VAL A 124 -5.91 -1.81 11.50
C VAL A 124 -6.82 -2.71 10.66
N LYS A 125 -6.31 -3.29 9.58
CA LYS A 125 -7.06 -4.26 8.75
C LYS A 125 -7.53 -5.48 9.53
N ARG A 126 -6.79 -5.88 10.57
CA ARG A 126 -7.11 -7.01 11.46
C ARG A 126 -7.83 -6.58 12.74
N GLY A 127 -8.26 -5.33 12.85
CA GLY A 127 -9.07 -4.82 13.96
C GLY A 127 -8.27 -4.46 15.22
N PHE A 128 -6.94 -4.35 15.13
CA PHE A 128 -6.12 -3.89 16.24
C PHE A 128 -6.11 -2.36 16.31
N GLN A 129 -6.05 -1.84 17.55
CA GLN A 129 -5.95 -0.41 17.80
C GLN A 129 -4.48 0.00 17.78
N VAL A 130 -4.14 1.00 16.97
CA VAL A 130 -2.78 1.56 16.86
C VAL A 130 -2.80 2.98 17.40
N LYS A 131 -1.80 3.35 18.19
CA LYS A 131 -1.62 4.71 18.67
C LYS A 131 -1.12 5.59 17.53
N ASP A 132 -1.83 6.69 17.28
CA ASP A 132 -1.49 7.73 16.30
C ASP A 132 -1.02 7.22 14.92
N PRO A 133 -1.83 6.42 14.18
CA PRO A 133 -1.46 5.84 12.89
C PRO A 133 -1.21 6.87 11.77
N ASN A 134 -1.38 8.17 12.05
CA ASN A 134 -1.10 9.26 11.11
C ASN A 134 0.25 9.97 11.39
N SER A 135 0.91 9.72 12.53
CA SER A 135 2.22 10.32 12.86
C SER A 135 3.41 9.61 12.18
N ILE A 136 3.19 8.38 11.71
CA ILE A 136 4.15 7.51 11.00
C ILE A 136 4.48 7.95 9.55
N ASN A 137 3.86 9.03 9.05
CA ASN A 137 4.11 9.58 7.70
C ASN A 137 5.31 10.54 7.61
N ALA A 138 6.21 10.53 8.59
CA ALA A 138 7.27 11.52 8.71
C ALA A 138 8.67 10.90 8.88
N THR A 139 9.01 9.87 8.10
CA THR A 139 10.43 9.64 7.80
C THR A 139 10.65 8.95 6.46
N THR A 140 11.54 9.60 5.74
CA THR A 140 12.10 9.40 4.41
C THR A 140 12.54 7.97 4.08
N GLU A 141 12.38 7.63 2.80
CA GLU A 141 13.07 6.59 2.01
C GLU A 141 12.37 5.23 1.77
N ASN A 142 11.84 5.15 0.54
CA ASN A 142 11.72 3.97 -0.34
C ASN A 142 10.48 3.05 -0.20
N PRO A 143 9.44 3.22 -1.04
CA PRO A 143 8.49 2.15 -1.32
C PRO A 143 8.98 1.31 -2.51
N LEU A 144 9.82 0.31 -2.23
CA LEU A 144 9.94 -0.85 -3.11
C LEU A 144 8.75 -1.78 -2.83
N VAL A 145 7.84 -1.78 -3.80
CA VAL A 145 7.09 -2.94 -4.31
C VAL A 145 6.09 -3.61 -3.36
N GLU A 146 4.79 -3.37 -3.60
CA GLU A 146 3.80 -4.45 -3.52
C GLU A 146 3.16 -4.61 -4.90
N SER A 147 3.51 -5.72 -5.53
CA SER A 147 3.03 -6.19 -6.82
C SER A 147 1.56 -6.58 -6.72
N GLN A 148 0.71 -5.99 -7.56
CA GLN A 148 -0.52 -6.66 -7.98
C GLN A 148 -0.42 -6.94 -9.48
N ASN A 149 -0.12 -8.21 -9.77
CA ASN A 149 -0.18 -8.82 -11.08
C ASN A 149 -1.58 -8.65 -11.68
N ILE A 150 -1.71 -7.83 -12.72
CA ILE A 150 -2.68 -8.05 -13.80
C ILE A 150 -1.94 -7.80 -15.11
N ALA A 151 -1.81 -8.86 -15.90
CA ALA A 151 -1.19 -8.83 -17.22
C ALA A 151 -1.91 -7.82 -18.13
N GLY A 152 -1.16 -6.89 -18.69
CA GLY A 152 -1.65 -5.88 -19.63
C GLY A 152 -0.60 -4.79 -19.79
N GLU A 153 0.19 -4.89 -20.87
CA GLU A 153 1.21 -3.93 -21.31
C GLU A 153 0.76 -2.48 -21.09
N ASN A 154 1.46 -1.67 -20.28
CA ASN A 154 1.34 -0.20 -20.33
C ASN A 154 2.53 0.49 -19.65
N ASN A 155 3.19 1.34 -20.45
CA ASN A 155 4.06 2.46 -20.11
C ASN A 155 3.98 2.92 -18.63
N ILE A 156 5.03 2.65 -17.85
CA ILE A 156 5.14 3.05 -16.45
C ILE A 156 5.34 4.57 -16.38
N LYS A 157 4.22 5.32 -16.39
CA LYS A 157 4.21 6.70 -15.89
C LYS A 157 4.31 6.62 -14.37
N THR A 158 5.40 7.14 -13.84
CA THR A 158 5.62 7.32 -12.40
C THR A 158 4.47 8.09 -11.78
N VAL A 159 3.61 7.39 -11.00
CA VAL A 159 2.45 7.99 -10.35
C VAL A 159 2.95 8.72 -9.10
N LYS A 160 3.08 10.05 -9.19
CA LYS A 160 3.36 10.88 -8.02
C LYS A 160 2.21 10.76 -7.01
N VAL A 161 2.51 10.32 -5.79
CA VAL A 161 1.51 10.18 -4.72
C VAL A 161 1.17 11.55 -4.17
N ALA A 162 -0.13 11.88 -4.15
CA ALA A 162 -0.61 13.13 -3.60
C ALA A 162 -0.52 13.14 -2.06
N TRP A 163 -0.07 14.27 -1.51
CA TRP A 163 0.01 14.52 -0.07
C TRP A 163 -1.38 14.64 0.59
N ASN A 164 -2.38 15.13 -0.14
CA ASN A 164 -3.73 15.37 0.37
C ASN A 164 -4.70 14.23 0.02
N LYS A 165 -5.61 13.94 0.96
CA LYS A 165 -6.69 12.96 0.78
C LYS A 165 -7.91 13.52 0.06
N TYR A 166 -8.19 14.81 0.22
CA TYR A 166 -9.35 15.51 -0.34
C TYR A 166 -8.92 16.65 -1.27
N CYS A 167 -9.68 16.85 -2.34
CA CYS A 167 -9.46 17.92 -3.31
C CYS A 167 -9.61 19.28 -2.62
N PRO A 168 -8.61 20.18 -2.73
CA PRO A 168 -8.66 21.51 -2.12
C PRO A 168 -9.82 22.38 -2.62
N VAL A 169 -10.28 22.13 -3.85
CA VAL A 169 -11.32 22.92 -4.53
C VAL A 169 -12.72 22.40 -4.19
N SER A 170 -12.97 21.10 -4.36
CA SER A 170 -14.31 20.50 -4.25
C SER A 170 -14.58 19.77 -2.92
N GLY A 171 -13.54 19.42 -2.16
CA GLY A 171 -13.65 18.57 -0.97
C GLY A 171 -13.99 17.10 -1.25
N MET A 172 -14.01 16.67 -2.51
CA MET A 172 -14.15 15.25 -2.88
C MET A 172 -12.82 14.49 -2.71
N LYS A 173 -12.86 13.17 -2.56
CA LYS A 173 -11.64 12.35 -2.45
C LYS A 173 -10.75 12.50 -3.68
N VAL A 174 -9.44 12.58 -3.45
CA VAL A 174 -8.43 12.61 -4.53
C VAL A 174 -8.48 11.32 -5.33
N SER A 175 -8.37 11.43 -6.65
CA SER A 175 -8.35 10.29 -7.57
C SER A 175 -6.92 10.03 -8.05
N PRO A 176 -6.40 8.80 -7.95
CA PRO A 176 -5.05 8.43 -8.41
C PRO A 176 -4.82 8.61 -9.91
N ARG A 177 -5.90 8.77 -10.69
CA ARG A 177 -5.83 8.97 -12.14
C ARG A 177 -5.71 10.44 -12.54
N SER A 178 -5.73 11.35 -11.57
CA SER A 178 -5.69 12.80 -11.83
C SER A 178 -4.26 13.31 -11.83
N GLU A 179 -4.00 14.36 -12.59
CA GLU A 179 -2.72 15.08 -12.52
C GLU A 179 -2.54 15.70 -11.12
N THR A 180 -1.29 15.85 -10.72
CA THR A 180 -0.89 16.49 -9.45
C THR A 180 -0.09 17.75 -9.72
N VAL A 181 -0.14 18.72 -8.80
CA VAL A 181 0.70 19.93 -8.86
C VAL A 181 1.57 20.05 -7.62
N GLU A 182 2.77 20.60 -7.75
CA GLU A 182 3.61 20.91 -6.59
C GLU A 182 3.29 22.31 -6.08
N TYR A 183 3.01 22.44 -4.78
CA TYR A 183 2.78 23.73 -4.12
C TYR A 183 3.33 23.68 -2.69
N ASN A 184 4.17 24.66 -2.31
CA ASN A 184 4.85 24.71 -1.00
C ASN A 184 5.56 23.40 -0.62
N GLY A 185 6.22 22.77 -1.59
CA GLY A 185 6.92 21.48 -1.39
C GLY A 185 6.00 20.28 -1.18
N LYS A 186 4.69 20.43 -1.45
CA LYS A 186 3.68 19.37 -1.33
C LYS A 186 3.12 19.03 -2.70
N THR A 187 2.98 17.74 -2.97
CA THR A 187 2.29 17.24 -4.15
C THR A 187 0.78 17.26 -3.90
N ILE A 188 0.06 18.19 -4.54
CA ILE A 188 -1.37 18.37 -4.38
C ILE A 188 -2.12 17.61 -5.48
N GLY A 189 -3.00 16.70 -5.08
CA GLY A 189 -3.88 15.91 -5.93
C GLY A 189 -5.31 16.42 -6.00
N PHE A 190 -6.02 16.02 -7.07
CA PHE A 190 -7.38 16.44 -7.37
C PHE A 190 -8.32 15.23 -7.55
N CYS A 191 -9.63 15.49 -7.46
CA CYS A 191 -10.65 14.43 -7.51
C CYS A 191 -11.04 13.99 -8.94
N CYS A 192 -10.68 14.77 -9.96
CA CYS A 192 -11.10 14.52 -11.34
C CYS A 192 -9.87 14.52 -12.26
N PRO A 193 -9.82 13.62 -13.27
CA PRO A 193 -8.76 13.64 -14.28
C PRO A 193 -8.83 14.87 -15.19
N SER A 194 -9.95 15.58 -15.20
CA SER A 194 -10.08 16.87 -15.86
C SER A 194 -9.25 17.95 -15.14
N ALA A 195 -8.56 18.79 -15.91
CA ALA A 195 -7.75 19.89 -15.39
C ALA A 195 -8.55 21.04 -14.72
N ASN A 196 -9.88 20.96 -14.64
CA ASN A 196 -10.73 22.04 -14.11
C ASN A 196 -10.34 22.44 -12.67
N HIS A 197 -10.29 21.48 -11.74
CA HIS A 197 -9.94 21.77 -10.35
C HIS A 197 -8.47 22.13 -10.17
N GLN A 198 -7.59 21.56 -10.98
CA GLN A 198 -6.18 21.93 -11.01
C GLN A 198 -6.00 23.39 -11.43
N LYS A 199 -6.68 23.81 -12.51
CA LYS A 199 -6.66 25.19 -12.99
C LYS A 199 -7.22 26.15 -11.95
N THR A 200 -8.39 25.84 -11.37
CA THR A 200 -8.98 26.65 -10.29
C THR A 200 -8.06 26.75 -9.09
N PHE A 201 -7.35 25.68 -8.72
CA PHE A 201 -6.37 25.72 -7.65
C PHE A 201 -5.21 26.66 -7.96
N LEU A 202 -4.64 26.59 -9.18
CA LEU A 202 -3.51 27.43 -9.59
C LEU A 202 -3.85 28.92 -9.67
N GLU A 203 -5.13 29.28 -9.88
CA GLU A 203 -5.58 30.68 -9.87
C GLU A 203 -5.51 31.30 -8.46
N ASN A 204 -5.73 30.53 -7.40
CA ASN A 204 -5.63 31.02 -6.03
C ASN A 204 -5.28 29.88 -5.03
N PRO A 205 -4.02 29.41 -5.04
CA PRO A 205 -3.65 28.21 -4.28
C PRO A 205 -3.74 28.44 -2.78
N GLU A 206 -3.39 29.63 -2.29
CA GLU A 206 -3.48 29.97 -0.86
C GLU A 206 -4.91 29.85 -0.31
N LYS A 207 -5.91 30.29 -1.07
CA LYS A 207 -7.33 30.17 -0.69
C LYS A 207 -7.72 28.70 -0.52
N TYR A 208 -7.36 27.85 -1.49
CA TYR A 208 -7.78 26.45 -1.49
C TYR A 208 -6.96 25.59 -0.53
N MET A 209 -5.71 25.96 -0.24
CA MET A 209 -4.92 25.28 0.78
C MET A 209 -5.51 25.45 2.19
N LYS A 210 -6.19 26.58 2.46
CA LYS A 210 -6.94 26.78 3.72
C LYS A 210 -8.16 25.88 3.85
N ASN A 211 -8.61 25.24 2.76
CA ASN A 211 -9.69 24.25 2.83
C ASN A 211 -9.19 22.88 3.30
N LEU A 212 -7.89 22.68 3.46
CA LEU A 212 -7.31 21.44 3.96
C LEU A 212 -6.75 21.63 5.37
N SER A 213 -6.82 20.57 6.17
CA SER A 213 -6.09 20.50 7.44
C SER A 213 -4.58 20.58 7.20
N SER A 214 -3.82 20.91 8.25
CA SER A 214 -2.36 21.04 8.19
C SER A 214 -1.64 19.77 7.74
N ASP A 215 -2.27 18.61 7.91
CA ASP A 215 -1.79 17.29 7.48
C ASP A 215 -2.35 16.85 6.11
N GLY A 216 -3.27 17.62 5.49
CA GLY A 216 -3.84 17.32 4.18
C GLY A 216 -4.92 16.22 4.19
N GLN A 217 -5.24 15.69 5.36
CA GLN A 217 -6.09 14.50 5.50
C GLN A 217 -7.57 14.80 5.64
N LYS A 218 -7.96 16.05 5.92
CA LYS A 218 -9.35 16.48 6.09
C LYS A 218 -9.65 17.73 5.28
N PHE A 219 -10.87 17.81 4.77
CA PHE A 219 -11.41 19.04 4.19
C PHE A 219 -12.09 19.85 5.29
N ILE A 220 -11.58 21.04 5.59
CA ILE A 220 -12.07 21.99 6.59
C ILE A 220 -12.76 23.22 5.96
N GLY A 221 -12.72 23.33 4.64
CA GLY A 221 -13.40 24.40 3.91
C GLY A 221 -14.92 24.27 3.97
N LYS A 222 -15.61 25.36 3.60
CA LYS A 222 -17.06 25.26 3.34
C LYS A 222 -17.26 24.56 2.00
N LYS A 223 -18.01 23.46 2.00
CA LYS A 223 -18.45 22.82 0.75
C LYS A 223 -19.28 23.85 -0.01
N SER A 224 -18.85 24.14 -1.24
CA SER A 224 -19.59 25.00 -2.17
C SER A 224 -20.68 24.20 -2.85
#